data_AF-A0A6J2EMQ2-F1
#
_entry.id   AF-A0A6J2EMQ2-F1
#
_cell.length_a   1.000
_cell.length_b   1.000
_cell.length_c   1.000
_cell.angle_alpha   90.00
_cell.angle_beta   90.00
_cell.angle_gamma   90.00
#
_symmetry.space_group_name_H-M   'P 1'
#
loop_
_entity.id
_entity.type
_entity.pdbx_description
1 polymer ?
#
loop_
_entity_poly.entity_id
_entity_poly.type
_entity_poly.pdbx_seq_one_letter_code
_entity_poly.pdbx_strand_id
1 'polypeptide(L)'
;MLLLISIIFILWVSCAHGQGGTCDFPEIKHGNIYDEDRYKQSFPVAIGKYFYYSCDHSFVSPSQSLWTQIICTEEGWSPTPKCIRQCFFPWVENGHSASSGQTHQEGDTVQIVCDTGYSLLYNQSSIRCAESGWSTPPKCSQRDPKGKCDPPPPIDNGDITSFPLPAYAPGSSVEYQCQDFYTLQGNRTIICRNGQWSKPPKCLDACVVSEEVMEKHNIQLRWRHEKKFYSKTGDNIEFICKAGYHKKSPAHAFRVTCWEGKVMYPTCV
;
A
#
# COMPACT_ATOMS: atom_id res chain seq x y z
N MET A 1 8.37 -23.97 70.84
CA MET A 1 7.83 -23.74 69.49
C MET A 1 7.53 -22.24 69.38
N LEU A 2 8.48 -21.33 69.15
CA LEU A 2 9.30 -21.11 67.95
C LEU A 2 8.48 -21.24 66.66
N LEU A 3 8.13 -20.11 66.06
CA LEU A 3 8.21 -19.87 64.60
C LEU A 3 8.18 -18.36 64.33
N LEU A 4 9.32 -17.88 63.85
CA LEU A 4 9.62 -16.51 63.44
C LEU A 4 8.87 -16.15 62.15
N ILE A 5 8.19 -15.01 62.15
CA ILE A 5 7.63 -14.41 60.93
C ILE A 5 8.79 -13.73 60.20
N SER A 6 9.27 -14.35 59.13
CA SER A 6 10.26 -13.75 58.23
C SER A 6 9.55 -12.88 57.21
N ILE A 7 9.69 -11.55 57.36
CA ILE A 7 9.25 -10.57 56.37
C ILE A 7 10.30 -10.54 55.25
N ILE A 8 9.99 -11.14 54.11
CA ILE A 8 10.82 -11.05 52.91
C ILE A 8 10.38 -9.80 52.14
N PHE A 9 11.09 -8.69 52.34
CA PHE A 9 11.05 -7.55 51.41
C PHE A 9 11.77 -8.00 50.13
N ILE A 10 11.00 -8.42 49.12
CA ILE A 10 11.52 -8.65 47.78
C ILE A 10 11.82 -7.27 47.20
N LEU A 11 13.10 -6.88 47.26
CA LEU A 11 13.66 -5.82 46.42
C LEU A 11 13.46 -6.24 44.96
N TRP A 12 12.42 -5.70 44.33
CA TRP A 12 12.35 -5.59 42.87
C TRP A 12 13.47 -4.64 42.44
N VAL A 13 14.66 -5.19 42.25
CA VAL A 13 15.64 -4.60 41.35
C VAL A 13 15.13 -4.90 39.96
N SER A 14 14.27 -4.03 39.44
CA SER A 14 14.07 -3.92 38.01
C SER A 14 15.42 -3.53 37.43
N CYS A 15 16.16 -4.51 36.90
CA CYS A 15 17.28 -4.24 36.00
C CYS A 15 16.70 -3.47 34.81
N ALA A 16 16.72 -2.14 34.92
CA ALA A 16 16.50 -1.22 33.83
C ALA A 16 17.52 -1.56 32.75
N HIS A 17 17.10 -2.39 31.79
CA HIS A 17 17.81 -2.57 30.54
C HIS A 17 17.61 -1.29 29.75
N GLY A 18 18.42 -0.28 30.04
CA GLY A 18 18.59 0.91 29.22
C GLY A 18 19.18 0.50 27.87
N GLN A 19 18.35 0.02 26.95
CA GLN A 19 18.62 0.17 25.53
C GLN A 19 18.18 1.58 25.18
N GLY A 20 19.15 2.45 24.88
CA GLY A 20 18.91 3.88 24.66
C GLY A 20 17.74 4.10 23.71
N GLY A 21 16.69 4.75 24.23
CA GLY A 21 15.50 5.11 23.48
C GLY A 21 15.87 6.12 22.40
N THR A 22 16.08 5.63 21.20
CA THR A 22 16.47 6.42 20.03
C THR A 22 15.54 6.07 18.88
N CYS A 23 15.33 7.03 17.99
CA CYS A 23 14.51 6.85 16.79
C CYS A 23 15.39 6.88 15.54
N ASP A 24 15.17 5.92 14.65
CA ASP A 24 15.74 5.89 13.31
C ASP A 24 15.08 6.96 12.40
N PHE A 25 15.69 7.22 11.24
CA PHE A 25 15.13 8.15 10.26
C PHE A 25 13.75 7.65 9.79
N PRO A 26 12.69 8.45 9.89
CA PRO A 26 11.34 7.96 9.58
C PRO A 26 11.16 7.73 8.08
N GLU A 27 10.56 6.59 7.74
CA GLU A 27 10.09 6.30 6.39
C GLU A 27 8.69 6.86 6.19
N ILE A 28 8.56 7.93 5.40
CA ILE A 28 7.29 8.61 5.13
C ILE A 28 6.89 8.32 3.69
N LYS A 29 5.80 7.59 3.47
CA LYS A 29 5.27 7.36 2.12
C LYS A 29 4.56 8.62 1.64
N HIS A 30 4.87 9.06 0.43
CA HIS A 30 4.34 10.29 -0.19
C HIS A 30 4.61 11.54 0.64
N GLY A 31 5.79 11.63 1.25
CA GLY A 31 6.21 12.78 2.03
C GLY A 31 7.68 12.73 2.40
N ASN A 32 8.18 13.83 2.95
CA ASN A 32 9.59 14.02 3.25
C ASN A 32 9.77 14.84 4.53
N ILE A 33 10.91 14.65 5.20
CA ILE A 33 11.34 15.55 6.27
C ILE A 33 11.90 16.84 5.65
N TYR A 34 11.64 17.98 6.29
CA TYR A 34 12.28 19.25 5.95
C TYR A 34 13.81 19.13 6.05
N ASP A 35 14.56 19.57 5.04
CA ASP A 35 16.04 19.53 5.04
C ASP A 35 16.61 18.11 5.30
N GLU A 36 16.02 17.12 4.63
CA GLU A 36 16.35 15.69 4.77
C GLU A 36 17.86 15.42 4.68
N ASP A 37 18.54 15.96 3.67
CA ASP A 37 19.98 15.72 3.42
C ASP A 37 20.85 16.10 4.61
N ARG A 38 20.49 17.18 5.31
CA ARG A 38 21.18 17.63 6.52
C ARG A 38 20.90 16.72 7.69
N TYR A 39 19.64 16.37 7.92
CA TYR A 39 19.26 15.66 9.13
C TYR A 39 19.62 14.18 9.08
N LYS A 40 19.57 13.54 7.92
CA LYS A 40 19.82 12.10 7.75
C LYS A 40 21.16 11.64 8.34
N GLN A 41 22.17 12.51 8.32
CA GLN A 41 23.51 12.24 8.87
C GLN A 41 23.55 12.18 10.42
N SER A 42 22.53 12.72 11.09
CA SER A 42 22.46 12.84 12.55
C SER A 42 21.64 11.75 13.24
N PHE A 43 21.12 10.78 12.47
CA PHE A 43 20.34 9.66 12.99
C PHE A 43 21.24 8.47 13.37
N PRO A 44 20.82 7.63 14.35
CA PRO A 44 19.56 7.72 15.12
C PRO A 44 19.58 8.85 16.16
N VAL A 45 18.40 9.39 16.49
CA VAL A 45 18.25 10.55 17.40
C VAL A 45 17.69 10.14 18.76
N ALA A 46 18.04 10.88 19.82
CA ALA A 46 17.52 10.64 21.17
C ALA A 46 16.04 11.06 21.33
N ILE A 47 15.35 10.46 22.31
CA ILE A 47 14.02 10.88 22.77
C ILE A 47 13.96 12.40 23.02
N GLY A 48 12.83 13.01 22.66
CA GLY A 48 12.57 14.44 22.79
C GLY A 48 13.01 15.27 21.58
N LYS A 49 13.84 14.71 20.67
CA LYS A 49 14.14 15.35 19.39
C LYS A 49 12.89 15.35 18.50
N TYR A 50 12.67 16.46 17.80
CA TYR A 50 11.53 16.63 16.91
C TYR A 50 11.96 17.13 15.54
N PHE A 51 11.13 16.84 14.54
CA PHE A 51 11.30 17.27 13.16
C PHE A 51 9.95 17.68 12.58
N TYR A 52 9.98 18.36 11.43
CA TYR A 52 8.80 18.66 10.63
C TYR A 52 8.86 17.87 9.33
N TYR A 53 7.73 17.28 8.96
CA TYR A 53 7.55 16.66 7.66
C TYR A 53 6.45 17.35 6.86
N SER A 54 6.53 17.21 5.55
CA SER A 54 5.52 17.62 4.59
C SER A 54 5.10 16.43 3.73
N CYS A 55 3.91 16.51 3.14
CA CYS A 55 3.43 15.51 2.19
C CYS A 55 3.61 16.00 0.76
N ASP A 56 3.75 15.03 -0.16
CA ASP A 56 3.84 15.27 -1.59
C ASP A 56 2.53 15.87 -2.14
N HIS A 57 2.59 16.37 -3.37
CA HIS A 57 1.42 16.91 -4.04
C HIS A 57 0.25 15.91 -4.07
N SER A 58 -0.97 16.40 -3.78
CA SER A 58 -2.18 15.60 -3.62
C SER A 58 -2.19 14.66 -2.40
N PHE A 59 -1.29 14.86 -1.43
CA PHE A 59 -1.37 14.21 -0.13
C PHE A 59 -1.35 15.24 1.00
N VAL A 60 -1.93 14.89 2.14
CA VAL A 60 -1.97 15.74 3.33
C VAL A 60 -1.71 14.94 4.60
N SER A 61 -1.17 15.60 5.62
CA SER A 61 -1.05 15.00 6.94
C SER A 61 -2.43 14.87 7.61
N PRO A 62 -2.58 14.02 8.63
CA PRO A 62 -3.82 13.93 9.41
C PRO A 62 -4.26 15.27 10.02
N SER A 63 -3.32 16.17 10.31
CA SER A 63 -3.61 17.52 10.81
C SER A 63 -3.94 18.53 9.69
N GLN A 64 -3.89 18.12 8.42
CA GLN A 64 -4.05 18.96 7.22
C GLN A 64 -3.11 20.17 7.16
N SER A 65 -2.02 20.12 7.95
CA SER A 65 -1.03 21.19 8.03
C SER A 65 0.08 20.94 7.03
N LEU A 66 0.55 21.99 6.34
CA LEU A 66 1.66 21.90 5.38
C LEU A 66 2.93 21.31 6.00
N TRP A 67 3.23 21.72 7.23
CA TRP A 67 4.31 21.20 8.05
C TRP A 67 3.74 20.56 9.31
N THR A 68 4.05 19.29 9.52
CA THR A 68 3.57 18.54 10.68
C THR A 68 4.74 18.11 11.56
N GLN A 69 4.67 18.43 12.84
CA GLN A 69 5.72 18.08 13.80
C GLN A 69 5.60 16.61 14.21
N ILE A 70 6.74 15.94 14.34
CA ILE A 70 6.88 14.60 14.92
C ILE A 70 7.96 14.65 15.99
N ILE A 71 7.76 13.93 17.08
CA ILE A 71 8.71 13.85 18.20
C ILE A 71 9.10 12.40 18.45
N CYS A 72 10.38 12.16 18.72
CA CYS A 72 10.89 10.85 19.12
C CYS A 72 10.48 10.60 20.57
N THR A 73 9.69 9.55 20.80
CA THR A 73 9.25 9.09 22.12
C THR A 73 9.82 7.70 22.40
N GLU A 74 9.56 7.16 23.60
CA GLU A 74 9.92 5.79 23.95
C GLU A 74 9.26 4.74 23.04
N GLU A 75 8.12 5.08 22.42
CA GLU A 75 7.36 4.20 21.51
C GLU A 75 7.70 4.45 20.02
N GLY A 76 8.63 5.36 19.73
CA GLY A 76 9.01 5.77 18.37
C GLY A 76 8.47 7.15 17.99
N TRP A 77 8.22 7.39 16.70
CA TRP A 77 7.72 8.68 16.23
C TRP A 77 6.25 8.91 16.59
N SER A 78 5.99 10.02 17.28
CA SER A 78 4.64 10.46 17.64
C SER A 78 4.35 11.90 17.15
N PRO A 79 3.21 12.16 16.46
CA PRO A 79 2.38 11.14 15.82
C PRO A 79 3.20 10.35 14.79
N THR A 80 2.78 9.12 14.48
CA THR A 80 3.42 8.36 13.41
C THR A 80 3.22 9.12 12.09
N PRO A 81 4.30 9.49 11.37
CA PRO A 81 4.19 10.25 10.15
C PRO A 81 3.35 9.49 9.12
N LYS A 82 2.36 10.16 8.53
CA LYS A 82 1.50 9.58 7.51
C LYS A 82 1.02 10.67 6.57
N CYS A 83 1.01 10.36 5.28
CA CYS A 83 0.39 11.18 4.26
C CYS A 83 -0.82 10.45 3.69
N ILE A 84 -1.95 11.14 3.66
CA ILE A 84 -3.26 10.63 3.25
C ILE A 84 -3.57 11.23 1.88
N ARG A 85 -3.98 10.40 0.92
CA ARG A 85 -4.33 10.89 -0.41
C ARG A 85 -5.50 11.86 -0.34
N GLN A 86 -5.38 12.94 -1.11
CA GLN A 86 -6.41 13.93 -1.31
C GLN A 86 -6.83 13.93 -2.80
N CYS A 87 -8.09 13.62 -3.07
CA CYS A 87 -8.67 13.57 -4.40
C CYS A 87 -9.61 14.74 -4.64
N PHE A 88 -9.22 15.69 -5.48
CA PHE A 88 -10.14 16.72 -5.98
C PHE A 88 -11.18 16.09 -6.92
N PHE A 89 -12.45 16.36 -6.72
CA PHE A 89 -13.54 15.87 -7.55
C PHE A 89 -13.99 16.97 -8.54
N PRO A 90 -13.70 16.83 -9.85
CA PRO A 90 -14.06 17.82 -10.85
C PRO A 90 -15.55 17.77 -11.18
N TRP A 91 -16.01 18.73 -11.98
CA TRP A 91 -17.32 18.65 -12.63
C TRP A 91 -17.38 17.45 -13.58
N VAL A 92 -18.52 16.78 -13.61
CA VAL A 92 -18.75 15.58 -14.43
C VAL A 92 -19.42 15.99 -15.73
N GLU A 93 -18.79 15.70 -16.86
CA GLU A 93 -19.40 15.89 -18.18
C GLU A 93 -20.49 14.84 -18.42
N ASN A 94 -21.66 15.23 -18.94
CA ASN A 94 -22.82 14.36 -19.17
C ASN A 94 -23.30 13.63 -17.91
N GLY A 95 -23.21 14.30 -16.77
CA GLY A 95 -23.69 13.81 -15.48
C GLY A 95 -23.63 14.88 -14.39
N HIS A 96 -24.02 14.51 -13.18
CA HIS A 96 -24.03 15.38 -12.03
C HIS A 96 -23.65 14.64 -10.74
N SER A 97 -23.02 15.37 -9.82
CA SER A 97 -22.72 14.91 -8.46
C SER A 97 -22.70 16.09 -7.50
N ALA A 98 -23.22 15.89 -6.28
CA ALA A 98 -23.17 16.87 -5.21
C ALA A 98 -21.73 17.19 -4.75
N SER A 99 -20.79 16.30 -5.05
CA SER A 99 -19.36 16.46 -4.72
C SER A 99 -18.57 17.28 -5.74
N SER A 100 -19.21 17.79 -6.80
CA SER A 100 -18.53 18.59 -7.83
C SER A 100 -17.83 19.82 -7.23
N GLY A 101 -16.52 19.93 -7.46
CA GLY A 101 -15.66 20.99 -6.91
C GLY A 101 -15.18 20.74 -5.48
N GLN A 102 -15.55 19.63 -4.86
CA GLN A 102 -15.12 19.27 -3.51
C GLN A 102 -13.84 18.43 -3.53
N THR A 103 -13.21 18.33 -2.37
CA THR A 103 -12.02 17.52 -2.20
C THR A 103 -12.25 16.46 -1.13
N HIS A 104 -11.82 15.24 -1.44
CA HIS A 104 -12.07 14.04 -0.65
C HIS A 104 -10.77 13.41 -0.18
N GLN A 105 -10.81 12.69 0.93
CA GLN A 105 -9.67 11.96 1.46
C GLN A 105 -9.72 10.48 1.10
N GLU A 106 -8.57 9.82 1.18
CA GLU A 106 -8.47 8.38 0.95
C GLU A 106 -9.51 7.59 1.75
N GLY A 107 -10.26 6.73 1.06
CA GLY A 107 -11.37 5.96 1.62
C GLY A 107 -12.75 6.51 1.24
N ASP A 108 -12.86 7.81 0.98
CA ASP A 108 -14.13 8.46 0.62
C ASP A 108 -14.71 7.90 -0.67
N THR A 109 -16.04 7.79 -0.73
CA THR A 109 -16.78 7.34 -1.92
C THR A 109 -17.79 8.41 -2.35
N VAL A 110 -17.79 8.73 -3.63
CA VAL A 110 -18.65 9.75 -4.23
C VAL A 110 -19.62 9.09 -5.21
N GLN A 111 -20.91 9.41 -5.09
CA GLN A 111 -21.93 8.98 -6.04
C GLN A 111 -21.98 9.92 -7.25
N ILE A 112 -22.22 9.35 -8.43
CA ILE A 112 -22.33 10.08 -9.69
C ILE A 112 -23.59 9.60 -10.40
N VAL A 113 -24.40 10.56 -10.84
CA VAL A 113 -25.59 10.29 -11.64
C VAL A 113 -25.31 10.76 -13.06
N CYS A 114 -25.27 9.84 -14.01
CA CYS A 114 -25.07 10.18 -15.41
C CYS A 114 -26.38 10.57 -16.08
N ASP A 115 -26.29 11.46 -17.06
CA ASP A 115 -27.42 11.89 -17.86
C ASP A 115 -27.96 10.74 -18.73
N THR A 116 -29.18 10.90 -19.25
CA THR A 116 -29.83 9.89 -20.07
C THR A 116 -28.97 9.52 -21.28
N GLY A 117 -28.73 8.22 -21.46
CA GLY A 117 -27.86 7.71 -22.53
C GLY A 117 -26.38 7.60 -22.16
N TYR A 118 -26.00 7.96 -20.93
CA TYR A 118 -24.63 7.86 -20.43
C TYR A 118 -24.52 6.90 -19.24
N SER A 119 -23.29 6.47 -18.95
CA SER A 119 -22.96 5.64 -17.79
C SER A 119 -21.53 5.87 -17.36
N LEU A 120 -21.28 5.70 -16.06
CA LEU A 120 -19.92 5.51 -15.57
C LEU A 120 -19.35 4.20 -16.10
N LEU A 121 -18.02 4.16 -16.14
CA LEU A 121 -17.27 2.94 -16.41
C LEU A 121 -17.69 1.82 -15.48
N TYR A 122 -17.65 0.60 -16.01
CA TYR A 122 -17.92 -0.63 -15.25
C TYR A 122 -19.33 -0.76 -14.69
N ASN A 123 -20.29 0.01 -15.24
CA ASN A 123 -21.66 0.11 -14.72
C ASN A 123 -21.71 0.45 -13.22
N GLN A 124 -20.73 1.23 -12.73
CA GLN A 124 -20.71 1.71 -11.36
C GLN A 124 -21.66 2.90 -11.19
N SER A 125 -22.06 3.19 -9.94
CA SER A 125 -22.75 4.44 -9.57
C SER A 125 -21.88 5.34 -8.70
N SER A 126 -20.72 4.86 -8.29
CA SER A 126 -19.82 5.56 -7.39
C SER A 126 -18.36 5.26 -7.64
N ILE A 127 -17.51 6.19 -7.23
CA ILE A 127 -16.06 6.09 -7.30
C ILE A 127 -15.45 6.35 -5.92
N ARG A 128 -14.30 5.75 -5.64
CA ARG A 128 -13.62 5.86 -4.35
C ARG A 128 -12.28 6.56 -4.49
N CYS A 129 -11.94 7.46 -3.58
CA CYS A 129 -10.58 8.01 -3.47
C CYS A 129 -9.69 6.91 -2.85
N ALA A 130 -8.78 6.36 -3.65
CA ALA A 130 -7.77 5.40 -3.21
C ALA A 130 -6.41 6.10 -3.11
N GLU A 131 -5.39 5.43 -2.57
CA GLU A 131 -4.02 5.97 -2.47
C GLU A 131 -3.48 6.49 -3.82
N SER A 132 -3.85 5.84 -4.94
CA SER A 132 -3.47 6.26 -6.29
C SER A 132 -4.34 7.37 -6.91
N GLY A 133 -5.38 7.85 -6.20
CA GLY A 133 -6.39 8.78 -6.71
C GLY A 133 -7.77 8.12 -6.88
N TRP A 134 -8.63 8.72 -7.69
CA TRP A 134 -9.97 8.18 -7.94
C TRP A 134 -9.92 6.78 -8.57
N SER A 135 -10.73 5.86 -8.05
CA SER A 135 -10.77 4.45 -8.49
C SER A 135 -11.08 4.27 -9.98
N THR A 136 -11.84 5.21 -10.54
CA THR A 136 -12.11 5.37 -11.97
C THR A 136 -12.25 6.87 -12.24
N PRO A 137 -11.93 7.33 -13.46
CA PRO A 137 -12.15 8.73 -13.82
C PRO A 137 -13.61 9.13 -13.59
N PRO A 138 -13.89 10.30 -12.98
CA PRO A 138 -15.25 10.83 -12.77
C PRO A 138 -15.85 11.35 -14.09
N LYS A 139 -16.08 10.43 -15.05
CA LYS A 139 -16.57 10.74 -16.39
C LYS A 139 -17.70 9.80 -16.79
N CYS A 140 -18.82 10.38 -17.21
CA CYS A 140 -19.90 9.64 -17.83
C CYS A 140 -19.61 9.47 -19.33
N SER A 141 -19.68 8.24 -19.82
CA SER A 141 -19.44 7.90 -21.22
C SER A 141 -20.75 7.52 -21.90
N GLN A 142 -20.89 7.91 -23.17
CA GLN A 142 -22.10 7.59 -23.94
C GLN A 142 -22.23 6.08 -24.08
N ARG A 143 -23.46 5.56 -23.92
CA ARG A 143 -23.76 4.15 -24.19
C ARG A 143 -23.95 3.96 -25.67
N ASP A 144 -23.41 2.88 -26.21
CA ASP A 144 -23.76 2.46 -27.57
C ASP A 144 -25.27 2.15 -27.62
N PRO A 145 -26.04 2.73 -28.56
CA PRO A 145 -27.49 2.53 -28.66
C PRO A 145 -27.90 1.07 -28.92
N LYS A 146 -27.01 0.26 -29.49
CA LYS A 146 -27.19 -1.17 -29.72
C LYS A 146 -26.61 -2.02 -28.57
N GLY A 147 -26.14 -1.37 -27.51
CA GLY A 147 -25.56 -1.99 -26.32
C GLY A 147 -24.21 -2.66 -26.55
N LYS A 148 -23.53 -2.36 -27.66
CA LYS A 148 -22.22 -2.95 -27.98
C LYS A 148 -21.12 -2.31 -27.15
N CYS A 149 -20.14 -3.10 -26.73
CA CYS A 149 -18.96 -2.60 -26.04
C CYS A 149 -17.80 -2.42 -27.02
N ASP A 150 -16.99 -1.41 -26.77
CA ASP A 150 -15.66 -1.22 -27.36
C ASP A 150 -14.70 -2.34 -26.93
N PRO A 151 -13.45 -2.39 -27.46
CA PRO A 151 -12.45 -3.33 -26.97
C PRO A 151 -12.33 -3.30 -25.43
N PRO A 152 -12.12 -4.46 -24.78
CA PRO A 152 -11.90 -4.54 -23.35
C PRO A 152 -10.80 -3.59 -22.85
N PRO A 153 -10.95 -3.00 -21.65
CA PRO A 153 -9.95 -2.08 -21.11
C PRO A 153 -8.63 -2.82 -20.84
N PRO A 154 -7.47 -2.20 -21.11
CA PRO A 154 -6.18 -2.78 -20.71
C PRO A 154 -6.05 -2.79 -19.17
N ILE A 155 -5.26 -3.74 -18.65
CA ILE A 155 -4.90 -3.80 -17.23
C ILE A 155 -3.37 -3.86 -17.08
N ASP A 156 -2.86 -3.35 -15.97
CA ASP A 156 -1.42 -3.44 -15.67
C ASP A 156 -1.01 -4.89 -15.44
N ASN A 157 0.13 -5.29 -15.98
CA ASN A 157 0.73 -6.62 -15.82
C ASN A 157 -0.21 -7.79 -16.16
N GLY A 158 -1.13 -7.59 -17.11
CA GLY A 158 -2.03 -8.61 -17.61
C GLY A 158 -2.66 -8.24 -18.94
N ASP A 159 -3.32 -9.20 -19.57
CA ASP A 159 -4.01 -9.00 -20.85
C ASP A 159 -5.18 -9.98 -20.98
N ILE A 160 -6.03 -9.77 -21.97
CA ILE A 160 -7.07 -10.74 -22.35
C ILE A 160 -6.43 -11.97 -23.02
N THR A 161 -7.04 -13.14 -22.82
CA THR A 161 -6.56 -14.40 -23.41
C THR A 161 -6.90 -14.57 -24.89
N SER A 162 -7.57 -13.58 -25.49
CA SER A 162 -8.07 -13.61 -26.86
C SER A 162 -7.65 -12.35 -27.61
N PHE A 163 -7.70 -12.38 -28.95
CA PHE A 163 -7.43 -11.16 -29.71
C PHE A 163 -8.59 -10.16 -29.57
N PRO A 164 -8.30 -8.86 -29.30
CA PRO A 164 -9.33 -7.86 -29.17
C PRO A 164 -10.05 -7.62 -30.50
N LEU A 165 -11.38 -7.62 -30.44
CA LEU A 165 -12.24 -7.22 -31.56
C LEU A 165 -12.55 -5.72 -31.47
N PRO A 166 -12.81 -5.04 -32.60
CA PRO A 166 -13.17 -3.62 -32.59
C PRO A 166 -14.51 -3.35 -31.87
N ALA A 167 -15.39 -4.34 -31.74
CA ALA A 167 -16.66 -4.23 -31.02
C ALA A 167 -17.17 -5.60 -30.55
N TYR A 168 -17.90 -5.59 -29.43
CA TYR A 168 -18.46 -6.77 -28.79
C TYR A 168 -19.98 -6.62 -28.62
N ALA A 169 -20.73 -7.69 -28.88
CA ALA A 169 -22.18 -7.67 -28.72
C ALA A 169 -22.58 -7.65 -27.23
N PRO A 170 -23.78 -7.16 -26.88
CA PRO A 170 -24.33 -7.34 -25.55
C PRO A 170 -24.28 -8.82 -25.13
N GLY A 171 -23.78 -9.10 -23.92
CA GLY A 171 -23.63 -10.46 -23.40
C GLY A 171 -22.32 -11.16 -23.77
N SER A 172 -21.50 -10.60 -24.66
CA SER A 172 -20.15 -11.12 -24.92
C SER A 172 -19.30 -11.07 -23.64
N SER A 173 -18.38 -12.03 -23.51
CA SER A 173 -17.44 -12.10 -22.38
C SER A 173 -16.01 -12.34 -22.86
N VAL A 174 -15.05 -11.82 -22.11
CA VAL A 174 -13.61 -12.09 -22.30
C VAL A 174 -12.97 -12.47 -20.97
N GLU A 175 -11.89 -13.23 -21.02
CA GLU A 175 -11.10 -13.60 -19.85
C GLU A 175 -9.76 -12.88 -19.83
N TYR A 176 -9.34 -12.44 -18.65
CA TYR A 176 -8.03 -11.87 -18.41
C TYR A 176 -7.08 -12.88 -17.79
N GLN A 177 -5.79 -12.70 -18.06
CA GLN A 177 -4.70 -13.40 -17.45
C GLN A 177 -3.62 -12.40 -17.03
N CYS A 178 -3.08 -12.60 -15.82
CA CYS A 178 -1.92 -11.84 -15.37
C CYS A 178 -0.64 -12.45 -15.92
N GLN A 179 0.38 -11.60 -16.12
CA GLN A 179 1.74 -12.02 -16.42
C GLN A 179 2.29 -12.95 -15.31
N ASP A 180 3.34 -13.68 -15.64
CA ASP A 180 3.96 -14.61 -14.70
C ASP A 180 4.35 -13.92 -13.38
N PHE A 181 4.11 -14.63 -12.27
CA PHE A 181 4.33 -14.18 -10.89
C PHE A 181 3.37 -13.10 -10.34
N TYR A 182 2.52 -12.51 -11.18
CA TYR A 182 1.45 -11.63 -10.71
C TYR A 182 0.21 -12.44 -10.33
N THR A 183 -0.47 -12.01 -9.26
CA THR A 183 -1.66 -12.72 -8.76
C THR A 183 -2.94 -12.01 -9.20
N LEU A 184 -3.83 -12.70 -9.91
CA LEU A 184 -5.12 -12.14 -10.33
C LEU A 184 -6.04 -11.93 -9.11
N GLN A 185 -6.49 -10.69 -8.92
CA GLN A 185 -7.47 -10.28 -7.92
C GLN A 185 -8.74 -9.77 -8.62
N GLY A 186 -9.89 -10.35 -8.24
CA GLY A 186 -11.20 -10.00 -8.81
C GLY A 186 -11.74 -11.06 -9.77
N ASN A 187 -12.66 -10.66 -10.65
CA ASN A 187 -13.26 -11.58 -11.60
C ASN A 187 -12.38 -11.72 -12.85
N ARG A 188 -11.98 -12.96 -13.16
CA ARG A 188 -11.20 -13.28 -14.37
C ARG A 188 -11.96 -12.94 -15.64
N THR A 189 -13.28 -13.10 -15.63
CA THR A 189 -14.14 -12.93 -16.79
C THR A 189 -14.94 -11.65 -16.65
N ILE A 190 -14.88 -10.79 -17.66
CA ILE A 190 -15.75 -9.61 -17.75
C ILE A 190 -16.82 -9.82 -18.82
N ILE A 191 -17.96 -9.15 -18.64
CA ILE A 191 -19.13 -9.30 -19.52
C ILE A 191 -19.58 -7.93 -20.01
N CYS A 192 -19.85 -7.81 -21.31
CA CYS A 192 -20.41 -6.63 -21.93
C CYS A 192 -21.91 -6.53 -21.61
N ARG A 193 -22.33 -5.44 -20.97
CA ARG A 193 -23.74 -5.18 -20.66
C ARG A 193 -24.07 -3.73 -20.97
N ASN A 194 -25.06 -3.51 -21.84
CA ASN A 194 -25.58 -2.19 -22.21
C ASN A 194 -24.48 -1.20 -22.63
N GLY A 195 -23.53 -1.67 -23.43
CA GLY A 195 -22.41 -0.87 -23.92
C GLY A 195 -21.29 -0.61 -22.92
N GLN A 196 -21.29 -1.30 -21.78
CA GLN A 196 -20.26 -1.20 -20.76
C GLN A 196 -19.77 -2.58 -20.32
N TRP A 197 -18.45 -2.75 -20.26
CA TRP A 197 -17.82 -3.91 -19.65
C TRP A 197 -18.05 -3.93 -18.14
N SER A 198 -18.18 -5.09 -17.52
CA SER A 198 -18.05 -5.20 -16.06
C SER A 198 -16.62 -4.89 -15.61
N LYS A 199 -16.43 -4.58 -14.32
CA LYS A 199 -15.12 -4.23 -13.76
C LYS A 199 -14.05 -5.30 -14.06
N PRO A 200 -12.91 -4.94 -14.67
CA PRO A 200 -11.81 -5.86 -14.93
C PRO A 200 -11.08 -6.26 -13.63
N PRO A 201 -10.36 -7.40 -13.64
CA PRO A 201 -9.51 -7.79 -12.52
C PRO A 201 -8.27 -6.89 -12.40
N LYS A 202 -7.54 -7.05 -11.30
CA LYS A 202 -6.20 -6.47 -11.11
C LYS A 202 -5.16 -7.57 -11.03
N CYS A 203 -3.95 -7.28 -11.44
CA CYS A 203 -2.79 -8.15 -11.26
C CYS A 203 -1.93 -7.60 -10.13
N LEU A 204 -1.93 -8.29 -8.99
CA LEU A 204 -1.18 -7.90 -7.79
C LEU A 204 0.31 -8.12 -8.01
N ASP A 205 1.11 -7.12 -7.67
CA ASP A 205 2.55 -7.11 -7.91
C ASP A 205 3.26 -8.29 -7.24
N ALA A 206 4.18 -8.89 -7.99
CA ALA A 206 5.12 -9.86 -7.47
C ALA A 206 6.18 -9.16 -6.60
N CYS A 207 6.59 -9.80 -5.51
CA CYS A 207 7.71 -9.30 -4.72
C CYS A 207 9.03 -9.72 -5.35
N VAL A 208 9.95 -8.76 -5.43
CA VAL A 208 11.33 -9.01 -5.86
C VAL A 208 12.22 -9.10 -4.63
N VAL A 209 12.74 -10.29 -4.38
CA VAL A 209 13.78 -10.50 -3.36
C VAL A 209 15.14 -10.44 -4.05
N SER A 210 15.96 -9.46 -3.71
CA SER A 210 17.27 -9.25 -4.29
C SER A 210 18.40 -9.53 -3.30
N GLU A 211 19.52 -10.01 -3.84
CA GLU A 211 20.78 -10.20 -3.11
C GLU A 211 21.18 -8.92 -2.38
N GLU A 212 21.10 -7.75 -3.03
CA GLU A 212 21.46 -6.45 -2.45
C GLU A 212 20.76 -6.15 -1.11
N VAL A 213 19.44 -6.35 -1.03
CA VAL A 213 18.68 -6.10 0.21
C VAL A 213 19.03 -7.14 1.27
N MET A 214 19.22 -8.40 0.87
CA MET A 214 19.64 -9.47 1.79
C MET A 214 21.04 -9.22 2.38
N GLU A 215 21.99 -8.74 1.58
CA GLU A 215 23.33 -8.34 2.02
C GLU A 215 23.27 -7.24 3.06
N LYS A 216 22.52 -6.16 2.77
CA LYS A 216 22.36 -5.01 3.68
C LYS A 216 21.81 -5.42 5.05
N HIS A 217 20.98 -6.47 5.09
CA HIS A 217 20.34 -6.97 6.30
C HIS A 217 21.08 -8.16 6.95
N ASN A 218 22.21 -8.61 6.39
CA ASN A 218 22.96 -9.80 6.80
C ASN A 218 22.14 -11.10 6.85
N ILE A 219 21.20 -11.25 5.92
CA ILE A 219 20.29 -12.39 5.82
C ILE A 219 20.48 -13.15 4.50
N GLN A 220 19.89 -14.34 4.43
CA GLN A 220 19.80 -15.15 3.22
C GLN A 220 18.50 -15.94 3.22
N LEU A 221 18.06 -16.39 2.04
CA LEU A 221 16.91 -17.29 1.93
C LEU A 221 17.22 -18.63 2.60
N ARG A 222 16.23 -19.18 3.32
CA ARG A 222 16.40 -20.43 4.07
C ARG A 222 16.50 -21.66 3.18
N TRP A 223 15.72 -21.68 2.11
CA TRP A 223 15.47 -22.89 1.30
C TRP A 223 15.98 -22.75 -0.14
N ARG A 224 16.55 -21.60 -0.51
CA ARG A 224 16.91 -21.25 -1.88
C ARG A 224 18.30 -20.61 -1.91
N HIS A 225 19.01 -20.82 -3.01
CA HIS A 225 20.33 -20.21 -3.27
C HIS A 225 20.30 -19.19 -4.43
N GLU A 226 19.10 -18.85 -4.91
CA GLU A 226 18.89 -17.90 -6.01
C GLU A 226 19.27 -16.47 -5.56
N LYS A 227 20.02 -15.76 -6.40
CA LYS A 227 20.43 -14.35 -6.15
C LYS A 227 19.27 -13.36 -6.32
N LYS A 228 18.30 -13.71 -7.13
CA LYS A 228 17.08 -12.93 -7.37
C LYS A 228 15.92 -13.89 -7.52
N PHE A 229 14.86 -13.66 -6.77
CA PHE A 229 13.70 -14.53 -6.74
C PHE A 229 12.42 -13.68 -6.74
N TYR A 230 11.45 -14.12 -7.55
CA TYR A 230 10.13 -13.50 -7.66
C TYR A 230 9.11 -14.34 -6.89
N SER A 231 8.43 -13.70 -5.93
CA SER A 231 7.41 -14.33 -5.10
C SER A 231 6.04 -13.79 -5.47
N LYS A 232 5.02 -14.65 -5.59
CA LYS A 232 3.65 -14.18 -5.81
C LYS A 232 3.12 -13.51 -4.54
N THR A 233 2.21 -12.56 -4.70
CA THR A 233 1.45 -12.03 -3.56
C THR A 233 0.71 -13.17 -2.85
N GLY A 234 0.88 -13.26 -1.54
CA GLY A 234 0.36 -14.32 -0.68
C GLY A 234 1.38 -15.43 -0.34
N ASP A 235 2.50 -15.52 -1.07
CA ASP A 235 3.54 -16.51 -0.81
C ASP A 235 4.33 -16.16 0.47
N ASN A 236 4.76 -17.19 1.19
CA ASN A 236 5.63 -17.05 2.36
C ASN A 236 7.11 -17.16 1.96
N ILE A 237 7.90 -16.23 2.47
CA ILE A 237 9.34 -16.14 2.28
C ILE A 237 10.01 -16.33 3.64
N GLU A 238 10.93 -17.29 3.72
CA GLU A 238 11.68 -17.57 4.94
C GLU A 238 13.14 -17.15 4.79
N PHE A 239 13.59 -16.36 5.77
CA PHE A 239 14.95 -15.90 5.88
C PHE A 239 15.68 -16.55 7.06
N ILE A 240 17.00 -16.61 6.97
CA ILE A 240 17.91 -16.94 8.07
C ILE A 240 19.06 -15.94 8.08
N CYS A 241 19.74 -15.79 9.21
CA CYS A 241 20.97 -14.99 9.26
C CYS A 241 22.07 -15.67 8.43
N LYS A 242 22.95 -14.86 7.86
CA LYS A 242 24.20 -15.33 7.31
C LYS A 242 25.11 -15.90 8.40
N ALA A 243 26.05 -16.74 7.99
CA ALA A 243 27.04 -17.29 8.92
C ALA A 243 27.81 -16.15 9.63
N GLY A 244 27.93 -16.25 10.95
CA GLY A 244 28.59 -15.24 11.78
C GLY A 244 27.67 -14.14 12.32
N TYR A 245 26.41 -14.05 11.86
CA TYR A 245 25.44 -13.07 12.32
C TYR A 245 24.35 -13.69 13.20
N HIS A 246 23.78 -12.89 14.10
CA HIS A 246 22.69 -13.28 14.99
C HIS A 246 21.45 -12.40 14.79
N LYS A 247 20.29 -12.92 15.21
CA LYS A 247 19.00 -12.27 14.98
C LYS A 247 18.88 -10.99 15.80
N LYS A 248 18.71 -9.84 15.12
CA LYS A 248 18.29 -8.58 15.75
C LYS A 248 16.77 -8.45 15.77
N SER A 249 16.12 -8.81 14.67
CA SER A 249 14.65 -8.80 14.58
C SER A 249 14.01 -9.95 15.37
N PRO A 250 12.75 -9.80 15.82
CA PRO A 250 11.97 -10.88 16.45
C PRO A 250 11.85 -12.12 15.55
N ALA A 251 11.67 -13.30 16.17
CA ALA A 251 11.62 -14.57 15.43
C ALA A 251 10.53 -14.63 14.34
N HIS A 252 9.37 -13.97 14.56
CA HIS A 252 8.29 -13.95 13.58
C HIS A 252 8.62 -13.13 12.32
N ALA A 253 9.56 -12.18 12.40
CA ALA A 253 9.98 -11.38 11.24
C ALA A 253 10.75 -12.19 10.18
N PHE A 254 11.22 -13.39 10.52
CA PHE A 254 11.95 -14.27 9.61
C PHE A 254 11.06 -15.11 8.70
N ARG A 255 9.74 -15.07 8.88
CA ARG A 255 8.76 -15.66 7.98
C ARG A 255 7.77 -14.59 7.58
N VAL A 256 7.95 -14.04 6.38
CA VAL A 256 7.18 -12.90 5.87
C VAL A 256 6.35 -13.29 4.67
N THR A 257 5.18 -12.70 4.55
CA THR A 257 4.33 -12.87 3.36
C THR A 257 4.60 -11.76 2.37
N CYS A 258 4.79 -12.12 1.09
CA CYS A 258 4.81 -11.15 0.00
C CYS A 258 3.42 -10.52 -0.15
N TRP A 259 3.34 -9.19 -0.17
CA TRP A 259 2.07 -8.51 -0.36
C TRP A 259 2.19 -7.31 -1.30
N GLU A 260 1.64 -7.43 -2.51
CA GLU A 260 1.62 -6.37 -3.54
C GLU A 260 3.01 -5.71 -3.70
N GLY A 261 3.99 -6.53 -4.09
CA GLY A 261 5.37 -6.09 -4.32
C GLY A 261 6.18 -5.77 -3.04
N LYS A 262 5.57 -5.81 -1.85
CA LYS A 262 6.21 -5.43 -0.59
C LYS A 262 6.63 -6.65 0.24
N VAL A 263 7.85 -6.58 0.77
CA VAL A 263 8.42 -7.56 1.71
C VAL A 263 9.06 -6.81 2.86
N MET A 264 8.66 -7.15 4.09
CA MET A 264 9.29 -6.64 5.30
C MET A 264 10.49 -7.52 5.65
N TYR A 265 11.71 -6.99 5.47
CA TYR A 265 12.93 -7.75 5.69
C TYR A 265 13.35 -7.77 7.18
N PRO A 266 13.67 -8.94 7.76
CA PRO A 266 14.31 -9.01 9.06
C PRO A 266 15.75 -8.51 8.99
N THR A 267 16.39 -8.28 10.14
CA THR A 267 17.79 -7.83 10.22
C THR A 267 18.59 -8.74 11.15
N CYS A 268 19.83 -9.03 10.77
CA CYS A 268 20.83 -9.70 11.60
C CYS A 268 22.06 -8.80 11.80
N VAL A 269 22.75 -8.96 12.93
CA VAL A 269 23.94 -8.19 13.32
C VAL A 269 25.04 -9.07 13.90
#